data_AF-C6HPE7-F1
#
_entry.id   AF-C6HPE7-F1
#
_cell.length_a   1.000
_cell.length_b   1.000
_cell.length_c   1.000
_cell.angle_alpha   90.00
_cell.angle_beta   90.00
_cell.angle_gamma   90.00
#
_symmetry.space_group_name_H-M   'P 1'
#
loop_
_entity.id
_entity.type
_entity.pdbx_description
1 polymer ?
#
loop_
_entity_poly.entity_id
_entity_poly.type
_entity_poly.pdbx_seq_one_letter_code
_entity_poly.pdbx_strand_id
1 'polypeptide(L)'
;MVICKQPGIGAAVHPHKDSEFLYTDPPSAVGWWVALQDAGEGNGALGVWRGSHRRGNIQRRLVRCIGGEADGGTEFVKWDGPGLAAELAAEARDGQDHGNGDEEPYEPRDEDFELLEVQAGSLVLIHGNLLHQSERNTSDRSRFAYTFHVIEGAEGWKYDERNWLQPEPGEGFTRLFAKVY
;
A
#
# COMPACT_ATOMS: atom_id res chain seq x y z
N MET A 1 2.92 12.17 0.21
CA MET A 1 4.25 12.24 0.86
C MET A 1 5.34 12.45 -0.18
N VAL A 2 6.47 13.04 0.20
CA VAL A 2 7.70 13.02 -0.61
C VAL A 2 8.70 12.11 0.09
N ILE A 3 9.17 11.08 -0.60
CA ILE A 3 10.08 10.07 -0.05
C ILE A 3 11.49 10.41 -0.51
N CYS A 4 12.34 10.81 0.42
CA CYS A 4 13.74 11.15 0.14
C CYS A 4 14.68 10.01 0.57
N LYS A 5 15.04 9.10 -0.36
CA LYS A 5 16.15 8.16 -0.12
C LYS A 5 17.47 8.88 -0.36
N GLN A 6 18.06 9.41 0.71
CA GLN A 6 19.36 10.08 0.66
C GLN A 6 20.49 9.10 0.30
N PRO A 7 21.55 9.55 -0.39
CA PRO A 7 22.73 8.73 -0.70
C PRO A 7 23.33 8.08 0.56
N GLY A 8 23.64 6.79 0.50
CA GLY A 8 24.25 5.99 1.58
C GLY A 8 23.42 5.77 2.85
N ILE A 9 22.51 6.69 3.20
CA ILE A 9 21.80 6.70 4.49
C ILE A 9 20.28 6.51 4.36
N GLY A 10 19.72 6.51 3.15
CA GLY A 10 18.29 6.29 2.93
C GLY A 10 17.86 4.91 3.42
N ALA A 11 17.14 4.85 4.55
CA ALA A 11 16.76 3.60 5.21
C ALA A 11 15.83 2.73 4.36
N ALA A 12 15.87 1.41 4.57
CA ALA A 12 14.96 0.48 3.92
C ALA A 12 13.50 0.71 4.38
N VAL A 13 12.56 0.36 3.52
CA VAL A 13 11.14 0.22 3.86
C VAL A 13 10.81 -1.25 3.72
N HIS A 14 10.46 -1.88 4.84
CA HIS A 14 10.19 -3.32 4.91
C HIS A 14 8.97 -3.72 4.05
N PRO A 15 8.86 -5.00 3.66
CA PRO A 15 7.70 -5.53 2.94
C PRO A 15 6.39 -5.19 3.64
N HIS A 16 5.46 -4.63 2.88
CA HIS A 16 4.12 -4.29 3.35
C HIS A 16 3.11 -4.20 2.20
N LYS A 17 1.84 -4.05 2.59
CA LYS A 17 0.71 -3.78 1.71
C LYS A 17 0.04 -2.48 2.16
N ASP A 18 -0.28 -1.57 1.24
CA ASP A 18 -0.85 -0.26 1.58
C ASP A 18 -2.20 -0.36 2.31
N SER A 19 -3.00 -1.38 2.00
CA SER A 19 -4.27 -1.62 2.67
C SER A 19 -4.13 -2.03 4.14
N GLU A 20 -2.93 -2.36 4.64
CA GLU A 20 -2.66 -2.49 6.08
C GLU A 20 -2.77 -1.12 6.80
N PHE A 21 -2.53 -0.01 6.08
CA PHE A 21 -2.47 1.34 6.63
C PHE A 21 -3.69 2.19 6.26
N LEU A 22 -4.15 2.07 5.02
CA LEU A 22 -5.22 2.87 4.42
C LEU A 22 -6.36 1.96 3.99
N TYR A 23 -7.07 1.41 4.97
CA TYR A 23 -8.08 0.41 4.71
C TYR A 23 -9.44 1.03 4.39
N THR A 24 -10.12 0.37 3.47
CA THR A 24 -11.54 0.53 3.20
C THR A 24 -12.16 -0.85 3.27
N ASP A 25 -13.45 -0.93 3.62
CA ASP A 25 -14.23 -2.16 3.48
C ASP A 25 -15.15 -2.03 2.27
N PRO A 26 -14.91 -2.77 1.17
CA PRO A 26 -13.76 -3.64 0.91
C PRO A 26 -12.48 -2.86 0.54
N PRO A 27 -11.26 -3.44 0.67
CA PRO A 27 -10.00 -2.77 0.33
C PRO A 27 -9.97 -2.15 -1.07
N SER A 28 -9.58 -0.88 -1.17
CA SER A 28 -9.55 -0.12 -2.42
C SER A 28 -8.34 0.79 -2.62
N ALA A 29 -7.38 0.80 -1.70
CA ALA A 29 -6.24 1.72 -1.80
C ALA A 29 -5.43 1.47 -3.08
N VAL A 30 -5.03 2.55 -3.74
CA VAL A 30 -4.06 2.54 -4.85
C VAL A 30 -3.00 3.58 -4.58
N GLY A 31 -1.76 3.14 -4.45
CA GLY A 31 -0.59 4.01 -4.33
C GLY A 31 -0.18 4.55 -5.70
N TRP A 32 -0.06 5.86 -5.82
CA TRP A 32 0.51 6.54 -6.98
C TRP A 32 1.92 6.95 -6.61
N TRP A 33 2.91 6.30 -7.20
CA TRP A 33 4.32 6.55 -6.93
C TRP A 33 4.96 7.18 -8.17
N VAL A 34 5.31 8.47 -8.07
CA VAL A 34 5.94 9.23 -9.15
C VAL A 34 7.44 9.35 -8.88
N ALA A 35 8.24 8.80 -9.80
CA ALA A 35 9.69 8.94 -9.77
C ALA A 35 10.07 10.42 -10.00
N LEU A 36 10.63 11.09 -9.00
CA LEU A 36 11.22 12.43 -9.20
C LEU A 36 12.66 12.34 -9.69
N GLN A 37 13.28 11.17 -9.52
CA GLN A 37 14.62 10.82 -9.99
C GLN A 37 14.62 9.37 -10.46
N ASP A 38 15.58 9.01 -11.30
CA ASP A 38 15.79 7.62 -11.71
C ASP A 38 15.91 6.70 -10.50
N ALA A 39 15.16 5.61 -10.52
CA ALA A 39 15.18 4.58 -9.49
C ALA A 39 15.62 3.26 -10.12
N GLY A 40 16.65 2.64 -9.57
CA GLY A 40 17.13 1.34 -10.00
C GLY A 40 17.90 0.63 -8.90
N GLU A 41 18.74 -0.31 -9.30
CA GLU A 41 19.61 -1.03 -8.38
C GLU A 41 20.49 -0.08 -7.53
N GLY A 42 20.64 -0.39 -6.25
CA GLY A 42 21.50 0.33 -5.31
C GLY A 42 20.96 1.66 -4.75
N ASN A 43 20.01 2.34 -5.41
CA ASN A 43 19.46 3.61 -4.91
C ASN A 43 18.08 3.50 -4.24
N GLY A 44 17.63 2.27 -3.98
CA GLY A 44 16.39 1.99 -3.24
C GLY A 44 15.14 2.14 -4.12
N ALA A 45 15.17 1.57 -5.33
CA ALA A 45 14.00 1.32 -6.15
C ALA A 45 12.95 0.45 -5.43
N LEU A 46 11.75 0.39 -5.99
CA LEU A 46 10.68 -0.47 -5.49
C LEU A 46 10.99 -1.93 -5.84
N GLY A 47 10.94 -2.80 -4.85
CA GLY A 47 10.85 -4.24 -5.04
C GLY A 47 9.41 -4.70 -4.85
N VAL A 48 8.90 -5.54 -5.72
CA VAL A 48 7.52 -6.06 -5.67
C VAL A 48 7.50 -7.57 -5.82
N TRP A 49 6.44 -8.21 -5.32
CA TRP A 49 6.18 -9.62 -5.60
C TRP A 49 5.02 -9.76 -6.58
N ARG A 50 5.33 -10.20 -7.80
CA ARG A 50 4.37 -10.38 -8.90
C ARG A 50 3.21 -11.26 -8.45
N GLY A 51 1.98 -10.80 -8.70
CA GLY A 51 0.77 -11.55 -8.36
C GLY A 51 0.40 -11.60 -6.87
N SER A 52 1.24 -11.09 -5.96
CA SER A 52 0.96 -11.09 -4.51
C SER A 52 -0.33 -10.38 -4.13
N HIS A 53 -0.77 -9.40 -4.92
CA HIS A 53 -2.06 -8.72 -4.74
C HIS A 53 -3.28 -9.63 -4.87
N ARG A 54 -3.15 -10.82 -5.47
CA ARG A 54 -4.22 -11.82 -5.61
C ARG A 54 -4.09 -13.00 -4.65
N ARG A 55 -2.92 -13.19 -4.03
CA ARG A 55 -2.51 -14.45 -3.39
C ARG A 55 -2.35 -14.37 -1.87
N GLY A 56 -3.13 -13.52 -1.21
CA GLY A 56 -3.17 -13.47 0.25
C GLY A 56 -3.79 -12.19 0.77
N ASN A 57 -4.44 -12.27 1.91
CA ASN A 57 -5.14 -11.16 2.55
C ASN A 57 -4.16 -10.23 3.27
N ILE A 58 -4.60 -9.01 3.60
CA ILE A 58 -3.95 -8.27 4.70
C ILE A 58 -4.25 -9.00 6.02
N GLN A 59 -3.25 -9.12 6.89
CA GLN A 59 -3.34 -9.87 8.15
C GLN A 59 -3.24 -8.98 9.40
N ARG A 60 -2.94 -7.71 9.18
CA ARG A 60 -2.76 -6.72 10.23
C ARG A 60 -3.15 -5.34 9.74
N ARG A 61 -3.40 -4.45 10.69
CA ARG A 61 -3.78 -3.07 10.44
C ARG A 61 -2.98 -2.13 11.33
N LEU A 62 -2.46 -1.03 10.78
CA LEU A 62 -1.97 0.09 11.58
C LEU A 62 -3.14 0.99 11.95
N VAL A 63 -3.48 1.01 13.23
CA VAL A 63 -4.66 1.71 13.76
C VAL A 63 -4.27 2.76 14.79
N ARG A 64 -5.14 3.75 15.01
CA ARG A 64 -5.07 4.59 16.21
C ARG A 64 -5.38 3.75 17.45
N CYS A 65 -4.61 3.97 18.51
CA CYS A 65 -4.98 3.49 19.84
C CYS A 65 -6.25 4.22 20.30
N ILE A 66 -7.22 3.51 20.89
CA ILE A 66 -8.45 4.11 21.43
C ILE A 66 -8.51 3.76 22.93
N GLY A 67 -8.46 4.77 23.80
CA GLY A 67 -8.87 4.64 25.21
C GLY A 67 -7.85 4.01 26.19
N GLY A 68 -6.61 4.50 26.24
CA GLY A 68 -5.62 4.16 27.28
C GLY A 68 -4.72 5.35 27.65
N GLU A 69 -3.79 5.19 28.62
CA GLU A 69 -2.84 6.25 29.08
C GLU A 69 -2.00 6.89 27.95
N ALA A 70 -2.00 6.29 26.75
CA ALA A 70 -1.35 6.74 25.54
C ALA A 70 -2.35 7.21 24.46
N ASP A 71 -3.30 8.06 24.85
CA ASP A 71 -4.22 8.71 23.91
C ASP A 71 -3.38 9.55 22.91
N GLY A 72 -3.30 9.10 21.65
CA GLY A 72 -2.56 9.77 20.57
C GLY A 72 -1.53 8.92 19.79
N GLY A 73 -1.31 7.65 20.16
CA GLY A 73 -0.40 6.73 19.45
C GLY A 73 -1.03 5.90 18.32
N THR A 74 -0.20 5.09 17.67
CA THR A 74 -0.61 4.07 16.69
C THR A 74 -0.07 2.69 17.06
N GLU A 75 -0.82 1.63 16.75
CA GLU A 75 -0.41 0.25 16.98
C GLU A 75 -0.75 -0.64 15.78
N PHE A 76 -0.02 -1.74 15.62
CA PHE A 76 -0.42 -2.81 14.71
C PHE A 76 -1.32 -3.80 15.45
N VAL A 77 -2.53 -4.00 14.94
CA VAL A 77 -3.46 -5.03 15.42
C VAL A 77 -3.57 -6.16 14.40
N LYS A 78 -3.84 -7.38 14.87
CA LYS A 78 -4.24 -8.50 14.00
C LYS A 78 -5.56 -8.14 13.30
N TRP A 79 -5.69 -8.52 12.03
CA TRP A 79 -6.89 -8.30 11.22
C TRP A 79 -7.42 -9.63 10.69
N ASP A 80 -8.71 -9.88 10.93
CA ASP A 80 -9.46 -11.06 10.51
C ASP A 80 -10.66 -10.71 9.61
N GLY A 81 -10.83 -9.43 9.27
CA GLY A 81 -11.87 -8.95 8.36
C GLY A 81 -11.50 -9.09 6.88
N PRO A 82 -12.32 -8.55 5.96
CA PRO A 82 -12.06 -8.61 4.52
C PRO A 82 -10.66 -8.09 4.18
N GLY A 83 -9.91 -8.83 3.37
CA GLY A 83 -8.51 -8.51 3.07
C GLY A 83 -8.17 -8.40 1.58
N LEU A 84 -9.16 -8.60 0.70
CA LEU A 84 -9.02 -8.46 -0.75
C LEU A 84 -9.97 -7.39 -1.27
N ALA A 85 -9.59 -6.76 -2.38
CA ALA A 85 -10.50 -5.90 -3.13
C ALA A 85 -11.75 -6.67 -3.57
N ALA A 86 -12.89 -5.99 -3.66
CA ALA A 86 -14.19 -6.58 -3.96
C ALA A 86 -14.19 -7.48 -5.19
N GLU A 87 -13.54 -7.02 -6.26
CA GLU A 87 -13.42 -7.70 -7.54
C GLU A 87 -12.68 -9.03 -7.39
N LEU A 88 -11.54 -9.03 -6.69
CA LEU A 88 -10.74 -10.24 -6.44
C LEU A 88 -11.47 -11.22 -5.52
N ALA A 89 -12.22 -10.71 -4.55
CA ALA A 89 -13.06 -11.53 -3.67
C ALA A 89 -14.23 -12.17 -4.43
N ALA A 90 -14.75 -11.52 -5.47
CA ALA A 90 -15.78 -12.08 -6.35
C ALA A 90 -15.18 -13.14 -7.30
N GLU A 91 -14.05 -12.85 -7.94
CA GLU A 91 -13.34 -13.78 -8.83
C GLU A 91 -12.94 -15.09 -8.12
N ALA A 92 -12.50 -15.01 -6.86
CA ALA A 92 -12.16 -16.19 -6.04
C ALA A 92 -13.37 -17.10 -5.75
N ARG A 93 -14.62 -16.58 -5.81
CA ARG A 93 -15.85 -17.35 -5.55
C ARG A 93 -16.37 -18.10 -6.78
N ASP A 94 -15.94 -17.74 -7.98
CA ASP A 94 -16.44 -18.29 -9.26
C ASP A 94 -15.66 -19.53 -9.76
N GLY A 95 -14.83 -20.16 -8.92
CA GLY A 95 -14.42 -21.55 -9.11
C GLY A 95 -13.27 -21.82 -10.10
N GLN A 96 -12.48 -20.82 -10.47
CA GLN A 96 -11.14 -21.07 -11.01
C GLN A 96 -10.14 -21.10 -9.86
N ASP A 97 -9.54 -22.28 -9.64
CA ASP A 97 -8.44 -22.51 -8.70
C ASP A 97 -7.24 -21.60 -9.03
N HIS A 98 -7.27 -20.38 -8.48
CA HIS A 98 -6.17 -19.42 -8.50
C HIS A 98 -5.67 -19.19 -7.07
N GLY A 99 -5.44 -20.30 -6.36
CA GLY A 99 -5.29 -20.27 -4.91
C GLY A 99 -6.65 -20.01 -4.28
N ASN A 100 -7.06 -20.85 -3.34
CA ASN A 100 -8.15 -20.48 -2.45
C ASN A 100 -7.96 -19.03 -1.99
N GLY A 101 -9.05 -18.33 -1.70
CA GLY A 101 -9.01 -17.23 -0.75
C GLY A 101 -8.62 -17.78 0.62
N ASP A 102 -7.44 -18.40 0.72
CA ASP A 102 -6.86 -18.85 1.96
C ASP A 102 -6.76 -17.60 2.81
N GLU A 103 -7.33 -17.69 4.00
CA GLU A 103 -7.22 -16.68 5.05
C GLU A 103 -5.75 -16.43 5.46
N GLU A 104 -4.78 -17.11 4.82
CA GLU A 104 -3.37 -17.09 5.13
C GLU A 104 -2.62 -15.96 4.39
N PRO A 105 -1.54 -15.42 5.01
CA PRO A 105 -0.69 -14.43 4.36
C PRO A 105 -0.01 -14.99 3.11
N TYR A 106 0.17 -14.14 2.11
CA TYR A 106 1.07 -14.45 1.00
C TYR A 106 2.50 -14.61 1.53
N GLU A 107 3.11 -15.78 1.31
CA GLU A 107 4.52 -16.00 1.59
C GLU A 107 5.39 -15.49 0.43
N PRO A 108 6.33 -14.55 0.67
CA PRO A 108 7.19 -14.02 -0.39
C PRO A 108 8.10 -15.11 -0.98
N ARG A 109 8.03 -15.28 -2.31
CA ARG A 109 8.89 -16.21 -3.06
C ARG A 109 9.86 -15.45 -3.95
N ASP A 110 11.11 -15.91 -4.01
CA ASP A 110 12.15 -15.27 -4.84
C ASP A 110 11.77 -15.24 -6.33
N GLU A 111 11.07 -16.27 -6.82
CA GLU A 111 10.63 -16.37 -8.22
C GLU A 111 9.61 -15.29 -8.62
N ASP A 112 8.88 -14.72 -7.65
CA ASP A 112 7.92 -13.65 -7.91
C ASP A 112 8.55 -12.25 -7.69
N PHE A 113 9.75 -12.17 -7.11
CA PHE A 113 10.38 -10.89 -6.79
C PHE A 113 10.85 -10.17 -8.05
N GLU A 114 10.56 -8.88 -8.13
CA GLU A 114 10.96 -8.01 -9.22
C GLU A 114 11.38 -6.64 -8.70
N LEU A 115 12.57 -6.20 -9.10
CA LEU A 115 13.04 -4.83 -8.88
C LEU A 115 12.54 -3.94 -10.02
N LEU A 116 11.78 -2.90 -9.70
CA LEU A 116 11.22 -1.98 -10.68
C LEU A 116 12.20 -0.85 -10.97
N GLU A 117 12.97 -1.00 -12.05
CA GLU A 117 13.83 0.06 -12.56
C GLU A 117 13.03 1.02 -13.45
N VAL A 118 13.01 2.29 -13.08
CA VAL A 118 12.20 3.32 -13.75
C VAL A 118 12.95 4.65 -13.83
N GLN A 119 12.73 5.39 -14.91
CA GLN A 119 13.31 6.72 -15.11
C GLN A 119 12.49 7.80 -14.40
N ALA A 120 13.12 8.94 -14.11
CA ALA A 120 12.43 10.13 -13.62
C ALA A 120 11.23 10.49 -14.50
N GLY A 121 10.11 10.86 -13.87
CA GLY A 121 8.82 11.13 -14.52
C GLY A 121 7.91 9.91 -14.67
N SER A 122 8.40 8.69 -14.41
CA SER A 122 7.56 7.49 -14.43
C SER A 122 6.54 7.49 -13.29
N LEU A 123 5.31 7.04 -13.58
CA LEU A 123 4.28 6.73 -12.60
C LEU A 123 4.17 5.20 -12.45
N VAL A 124 4.33 4.71 -11.22
CA VAL A 124 4.04 3.32 -10.84
C VAL A 124 2.73 3.32 -10.04
N LEU A 125 1.75 2.55 -10.51
CA LEU A 125 0.51 2.30 -9.79
C LEU A 125 0.65 1.05 -8.93
N ILE A 126 0.37 1.17 -7.63
CA ILE A 126 0.55 0.12 -6.63
C ILE A 126 -0.82 -0.27 -6.11
N HIS A 127 -1.26 -1.49 -6.43
CA HIS A 127 -2.50 -2.04 -5.87
C HIS A 127 -2.36 -2.20 -4.35
N GLY A 128 -3.39 -1.87 -3.57
CA GLY A 128 -3.30 -1.80 -2.11
C GLY A 128 -2.95 -3.11 -1.41
N ASN A 129 -3.22 -4.25 -2.06
CA ASN A 129 -2.83 -5.59 -1.61
C ASN A 129 -1.49 -6.11 -2.20
N LEU A 130 -0.81 -5.34 -3.06
CA LEU A 130 0.48 -5.74 -3.62
C LEU A 130 1.56 -5.66 -2.54
N LEU A 131 2.24 -6.78 -2.28
CA LEU A 131 3.39 -6.79 -1.41
C LEU A 131 4.56 -6.08 -2.10
N HIS A 132 5.08 -5.05 -1.44
CA HIS A 132 6.18 -4.26 -1.97
C HIS A 132 7.10 -3.76 -0.86
N GLN A 133 8.34 -3.42 -1.24
CA GLN A 133 9.38 -2.94 -0.35
C GLN A 133 10.32 -1.96 -1.07
N SER A 134 11.28 -1.39 -0.34
CA SER A 134 12.45 -0.76 -0.95
C SER A 134 13.68 -0.91 -0.09
N GLU A 135 14.79 -1.35 -0.68
CA GLU A 135 16.05 -1.53 0.03
C GLU A 135 16.66 -0.21 0.50
N ARG A 136 17.69 -0.31 1.36
CA ARG A 136 18.53 0.83 1.72
C ARG A 136 19.17 1.41 0.46
N ASN A 137 19.21 2.75 0.35
CA ASN A 137 20.02 3.40 -0.65
C ASN A 137 21.49 3.34 -0.22
N THR A 138 22.27 2.50 -0.89
CA THR A 138 23.72 2.32 -0.67
C THR A 138 24.57 3.07 -1.70
N SER A 139 23.94 3.66 -2.71
CA SER A 139 24.59 4.44 -3.76
C SER A 139 24.97 5.86 -3.31
N ASP A 140 25.71 6.55 -4.18
CA ASP A 140 26.05 7.98 -4.07
C ASP A 140 24.98 8.92 -4.66
N ARG A 141 23.90 8.37 -5.22
CA ARG A 141 22.79 9.10 -5.85
C ARG A 141 21.56 9.08 -4.94
N SER A 142 20.84 10.19 -4.87
CA SER A 142 19.53 10.22 -4.21
C SER A 142 18.46 9.53 -5.07
N ARG A 143 17.37 9.12 -4.40
CA ARG A 143 16.14 8.66 -5.07
C ARG A 143 14.93 9.30 -4.41
N PHE A 144 14.46 10.39 -5.00
CA PHE A 144 13.28 11.10 -4.55
C PHE A 144 12.04 10.62 -5.31
N ALA A 145 10.93 10.52 -4.60
CA ALA A 145 9.64 10.16 -5.18
C ALA A 145 8.53 10.98 -4.53
N TYR A 146 7.55 11.37 -5.32
CA TYR A 146 6.30 11.92 -4.82
C TYR A 146 5.25 10.83 -4.83
N THR A 147 4.55 10.65 -3.72
CA THR A 147 3.50 9.63 -3.64
C THR A 147 2.23 10.17 -3.00
N PHE A 148 1.11 9.66 -3.45
CA PHE A 148 -0.19 9.84 -2.81
C PHE A 148 -1.01 8.58 -3.02
N HIS A 149 -2.02 8.39 -2.18
CA HIS A 149 -2.91 7.24 -2.25
C HIS A 149 -4.31 7.71 -2.60
N VAL A 150 -4.99 6.92 -3.42
CA VAL A 150 -6.40 7.10 -3.76
C VAL A 150 -7.18 5.92 -3.20
N ILE A 151 -8.36 6.18 -2.69
CA ILE A 151 -9.32 5.18 -2.20
C ILE A 151 -10.65 5.37 -2.92
N GLU A 152 -11.46 4.31 -3.01
CA GLU A 152 -12.81 4.41 -3.56
C GLU A 152 -13.72 5.17 -2.58
N GLY A 153 -14.46 6.14 -3.11
CA GLY A 153 -15.39 6.99 -2.36
C GLY A 153 -16.85 6.79 -2.76
N ALA A 154 -17.15 5.82 -3.63
CA ALA A 154 -18.48 5.42 -4.01
C ALA A 154 -19.23 4.72 -2.85
N GLU A 155 -20.55 4.65 -2.98
CA GLU A 155 -21.38 3.87 -2.07
C GLU A 155 -20.93 2.40 -2.07
N GLY A 156 -20.81 1.80 -0.88
CA GLY A 156 -20.31 0.44 -0.70
C GLY A 156 -18.85 0.35 -0.23
N TRP A 157 -18.09 1.45 -0.23
CA TRP A 157 -16.74 1.51 0.34
C TRP A 157 -16.71 2.35 1.62
N LYS A 158 -16.37 1.71 2.74
CA LYS A 158 -16.27 2.38 4.04
C LYS A 158 -14.81 2.61 4.43
N TYR A 159 -14.38 3.86 4.54
CA TYR A 159 -13.08 4.18 5.16
C TYR A 159 -13.12 3.89 6.66
N ASP A 160 -12.17 3.11 7.15
CA ASP A 160 -12.20 2.61 8.53
C ASP A 160 -11.81 3.70 9.53
N GLU A 161 -12.68 3.90 10.53
CA GLU A 161 -12.56 4.89 11.60
C GLU A 161 -11.34 4.64 12.51
N ARG A 162 -10.79 3.42 12.49
CA ARG A 162 -9.56 3.05 13.20
C ARG A 162 -8.29 3.32 12.40
N ASN A 163 -8.35 3.59 11.09
CA ASN A 163 -7.15 3.92 10.30
C ASN A 163 -6.35 5.03 10.98
N TRP A 164 -5.02 4.87 11.06
CA TRP A 164 -4.13 5.82 11.72
C TRP A 164 -4.28 7.26 11.21
N LEU A 165 -4.61 7.42 9.92
CA LEU A 165 -4.96 8.69 9.27
C LEU A 165 -6.48 8.83 9.22
N GLN A 166 -7.01 9.99 9.64
CA GLN A 166 -8.40 10.38 9.36
C GLN A 166 -8.41 11.75 8.70
N PRO A 167 -9.44 12.01 7.87
CA PRO A 167 -9.71 13.37 7.43
C PRO A 167 -10.15 14.24 8.61
N GLU A 168 -10.05 15.55 8.43
CA GLU A 168 -10.63 16.50 9.38
C GLU A 168 -12.15 16.26 9.50
N PRO A 169 -12.73 16.41 10.71
CA PRO A 169 -14.15 16.19 10.91
C PRO A 169 -15.01 17.04 9.96
N GLY A 170 -15.85 16.38 9.16
CA GLY A 170 -16.82 17.03 8.29
C GLY A 170 -16.34 17.39 6.88
N GLU A 171 -15.03 17.39 6.60
CA GLU A 171 -14.50 17.70 5.27
C GLU A 171 -14.28 16.45 4.40
N GLY A 172 -13.94 15.32 5.02
CA GLY A 172 -13.58 14.10 4.31
C GLY A 172 -12.27 14.24 3.52
N PHE A 173 -11.98 13.29 2.63
CA PHE A 173 -10.82 13.39 1.73
C PHE A 173 -11.15 14.17 0.46
N THR A 174 -10.16 14.89 -0.06
CA THR A 174 -10.25 15.57 -1.35
C THR A 174 -10.58 14.58 -2.47
N ARG A 175 -11.57 14.91 -3.31
CA ARG A 175 -11.91 14.10 -4.48
C ARG A 175 -10.88 14.30 -5.59
N LEU A 176 -10.43 13.19 -6.19
CA LEU A 176 -9.48 13.22 -7.32
C LEU A 176 -10.07 13.92 -8.54
N PHE A 177 -11.31 13.60 -8.89
CA PHE A 177 -12.03 14.28 -9.95
C PHE A 177 -12.75 15.49 -9.37
N ALA A 178 -12.41 16.68 -9.86
CA ALA A 178 -13.20 17.87 -9.61
C ALA A 178 -14.64 17.64 -10.11
N LYS A 179 -15.63 18.20 -9.42
CA LYS A 179 -16.93 18.42 -10.06
C LYS A 179 -16.64 19.35 -11.23
N VAL A 180 -16.86 18.87 -12.46
CA VAL A 180 -16.78 19.71 -13.65
C VAL A 180 -17.69 20.90 -13.39
N TYR A 181 -17.09 22.10 -13.34
CA TYR A 181 -17.83 23.35 -13.20
C TYR A 181 -18.66 23.64 -14.44
#